data_AF-A0A1G2SKI6-F1
#
_entry.id   AF-A0A1G2SKI6-F1
#
_cell.length_a   1.000
_cell.length_b   1.000
_cell.length_c   1.000
_cell.angle_alpha   90.00
_cell.angle_beta   90.00
_cell.angle_gamma   90.00
#
_symmetry.space_group_name_H-M   'P 1'
#
loop_
_entity.id
_entity.type
_entity.pdbx_description
1 polymer ?
#
loop_
_entity_poly.entity_id
_entity_poly.type
_entity_poly.pdbx_seq_one_letter_code
_entity_poly.pdbx_strand_id
1 'polypeptide(L)'
;MTSTDKKLGIALALVGALAFGASAFAEEMSTDGSVSVDATVKTEATVTAPTPEDVRAKMEARAREARELAEKKRLEAEAKRGELQAKKASTTQMIAEKRTVMEQKREDFQDKRASTTEALKGKREELQVKRASTTEAIKQKREEVRNNLEEKRKEIILAHANRMEERFNAAFDRFDKLADRIEERLIKLEAANKNIQTATAHSLVDQARLKIEEGRLLSAELSAEVELAIVSEDPKAAFDGARGAINEVIGVMKTAQKLLVDAVKSIKANTPDELENDDDDNGSTATTTTATTTAQ
;
A
#
# COMPACT_ATOMS: atom_id res chain seq x y z
N MET A 1 -5.90 38.90 -10.43
CA MET A 1 -4.77 39.22 -9.54
C MET A 1 -5.22 38.80 -8.15
N THR A 2 -4.73 37.78 -7.46
CA THR A 2 -3.47 36.98 -7.42
C THR A 2 -3.87 35.58 -6.91
N SER A 3 -3.71 34.51 -7.68
CA SER A 3 -2.57 33.56 -7.61
C SER A 3 -2.18 33.13 -6.20
N THR A 4 -2.62 31.94 -5.78
CA THR A 4 -1.79 31.05 -4.95
C THR A 4 -2.14 29.58 -5.20
N ASP A 5 -1.20 28.99 -5.91
CA ASP A 5 -1.07 27.63 -6.40
C ASP A 5 -0.39 26.71 -5.35
N LYS A 6 -0.59 25.39 -5.49
CA LYS A 6 0.24 24.26 -4.96
C LYS A 6 -0.01 23.87 -3.49
N LYS A 7 -0.18 22.60 -3.09
CA LYS A 7 0.61 21.40 -3.42
C LYS A 7 -0.21 20.11 -3.21
N LEU A 8 -0.37 19.31 -4.26
CA LEU A 8 -0.81 17.92 -4.20
C LEU A 8 0.46 17.04 -4.13
N GLY A 9 0.63 16.27 -3.07
CA GLY A 9 1.81 15.40 -2.87
C GLY A 9 1.39 13.96 -2.59
N ILE A 10 1.26 13.14 -3.64
CA ILE A 10 1.16 11.69 -3.54
C ILE A 10 2.42 11.11 -4.18
N ALA A 11 3.35 10.64 -3.36
CA ALA A 11 4.53 9.91 -3.79
C ALA A 11 4.24 8.40 -3.69
N LEU A 12 3.97 7.77 -4.83
CA LEU A 12 3.89 6.32 -4.97
C LEU A 12 5.19 5.86 -5.65
N ALA A 13 6.15 5.39 -4.86
CA ALA A 13 7.40 4.84 -5.37
C ALA A 13 7.25 3.34 -5.63
N LEU A 14 7.30 2.95 -6.91
CA LEU A 14 7.35 1.57 -7.35
C LEU A 14 8.49 1.47 -8.39
N VAL A 15 9.68 1.12 -7.91
CA VAL A 15 10.86 0.90 -8.76
C VAL A 15 11.06 -0.60 -8.88
N GLY A 16 10.72 -1.14 -10.05
CA GLY A 16 11.12 -2.48 -10.48
C GLY A 16 12.49 -2.43 -11.15
N ALA A 17 13.43 -3.22 -10.64
CA ALA A 17 14.71 -3.47 -11.29
C ALA A 17 14.61 -4.79 -12.07
N LEU A 18 14.67 -4.67 -13.40
CA LEU A 18 14.71 -5.76 -14.37
C LEU A 18 16.09 -5.65 -15.05
N ALA A 19 17.04 -6.48 -14.63
CA ALA A 19 18.38 -6.53 -15.22
C ALA A 19 18.50 -7.75 -16.14
N PHE A 20 18.59 -7.46 -17.43
CA PHE A 20 19.04 -8.33 -18.51
C PHE A 20 20.55 -8.12 -18.71
N GLY A 21 21.31 -9.17 -19.05
CA GLY A 21 22.69 -9.08 -19.55
C GLY A 21 23.46 -10.37 -19.27
N ALA A 22 23.44 -11.35 -20.17
CA ALA A 22 24.26 -11.49 -21.38
C ALA A 22 25.59 -12.24 -21.12
N SER A 23 25.54 -13.49 -21.56
CA SER A 23 26.59 -14.43 -21.98
C SER A 23 27.98 -13.89 -22.35
N ALA A 24 29.01 -14.59 -21.85
CA ALA A 24 30.27 -14.80 -22.55
C ALA A 24 30.71 -16.26 -22.35
N PHE A 25 30.63 -17.07 -23.41
CA PHE A 25 31.16 -18.42 -23.48
C PHE A 25 32.40 -18.34 -24.37
N ALA A 26 33.57 -18.53 -23.78
CA ALA A 26 34.84 -18.68 -24.48
C ALA A 26 35.24 -20.14 -24.36
N GLU A 27 35.35 -20.83 -25.49
CA GLU A 27 35.85 -22.20 -25.54
C GLU A 27 37.01 -22.26 -26.54
N GLU A 28 38.06 -22.92 -26.07
CA GLU A 28 39.37 -23.14 -26.66
C GLU A 28 39.33 -24.05 -27.89
N MET A 29 40.39 -23.98 -28.71
CA MET A 29 41.36 -25.07 -28.98
C MET A 29 42.15 -24.71 -30.26
N SER A 30 43.48 -24.61 -30.20
CA SER A 30 44.44 -25.75 -30.31
C SER A 30 44.30 -26.39 -31.70
N THR A 31 45.31 -26.64 -32.53
CA THR A 31 46.72 -27.06 -32.38
C THR A 31 47.18 -27.19 -33.85
N ASP A 32 48.31 -26.62 -34.26
CA ASP A 32 49.64 -27.26 -34.28
C ASP A 32 49.90 -28.19 -35.47
N GLY A 33 51.15 -28.24 -35.92
CA GLY A 33 51.68 -29.18 -36.92
C GLY A 33 52.11 -28.52 -38.24
N SER A 34 53.38 -28.06 -38.40
CA SER A 34 54.58 -28.88 -38.69
C SER A 34 54.52 -29.48 -40.12
N VAL A 35 55.50 -29.48 -41.03
CA VAL A 35 56.98 -29.58 -41.10
C VAL A 35 57.30 -29.24 -42.58
N SER A 36 58.15 -28.29 -43.00
CA SER A 36 59.61 -28.14 -42.91
C SER A 36 60.46 -29.23 -43.63
N VAL A 37 61.24 -28.77 -44.62
CA VAL A 37 62.66 -29.14 -44.83
C VAL A 37 63.03 -30.32 -45.75
N ASP A 38 63.92 -29.94 -46.69
CA ASP A 38 65.05 -30.63 -47.34
C ASP A 38 65.11 -32.16 -47.45
N ALA A 39 65.53 -32.60 -48.65
CA ALA A 39 66.59 -33.59 -48.77
C ALA A 39 67.45 -33.35 -50.03
N THR A 40 68.60 -32.73 -49.79
CA THR A 40 69.83 -32.71 -50.60
C THR A 40 70.39 -34.12 -50.81
N VAL A 41 70.80 -34.54 -52.02
CA VAL A 41 71.85 -35.58 -52.23
C VAL A 41 72.60 -35.39 -53.58
N LYS A 42 73.88 -35.03 -53.46
CA LYS A 42 75.07 -35.25 -54.33
C LYS A 42 75.17 -36.74 -54.79
N THR A 43 75.73 -37.22 -55.91
CA THR A 43 77.05 -37.04 -56.54
C THR A 43 77.20 -38.15 -57.59
N GLU A 44 77.95 -37.86 -58.66
CA GLU A 44 78.89 -38.75 -59.39
C GLU A 44 78.47 -40.19 -59.80
N ALA A 45 78.47 -40.47 -61.10
CA ALA A 45 79.37 -41.47 -61.72
C ALA A 45 79.08 -41.66 -63.23
N THR A 46 80.09 -41.33 -64.03
CA THR A 46 80.60 -42.02 -65.23
C THR A 46 79.66 -43.02 -65.92
N VAL A 47 79.11 -42.66 -67.08
CA VAL A 47 78.40 -43.60 -67.98
C VAL A 47 79.05 -43.59 -69.36
N THR A 48 79.62 -44.74 -69.69
CA THR A 48 80.15 -45.17 -70.98
C THR A 48 79.16 -44.94 -72.13
N ALA A 49 79.67 -44.43 -73.26
CA ALA A 49 78.90 -44.11 -74.45
C ALA A 49 78.23 -45.37 -75.05
N PRO A 50 76.88 -45.44 -75.13
CA PRO A 50 76.18 -46.53 -75.77
C PRO A 50 76.27 -46.40 -77.30
N THR A 51 76.47 -47.53 -77.97
CA THR A 51 76.47 -47.66 -79.43
C THR A 51 75.07 -47.38 -80.03
N PRO A 52 74.96 -46.92 -81.29
CA PRO A 52 73.71 -46.41 -81.88
C PRO A 52 72.52 -47.39 -81.95
N GLU A 53 72.77 -48.71 -81.86
CA GLU A 53 71.71 -49.73 -81.86
C GLU A 53 71.01 -49.87 -80.49
N ASP A 54 71.72 -49.66 -79.38
CA ASP A 54 71.15 -49.70 -78.02
C ASP A 54 70.24 -48.50 -77.71
N VAL A 55 70.46 -47.36 -78.40
CA VAL A 55 69.62 -46.16 -78.25
C VAL A 55 68.26 -46.34 -78.93
N ARG A 56 68.21 -47.08 -80.05
CA ARG A 56 66.96 -47.41 -80.75
C ARG A 56 66.12 -48.41 -79.96
N ALA A 57 66.75 -49.45 -79.41
CA ALA A 57 66.07 -50.41 -78.53
C ALA A 57 65.58 -49.76 -77.23
N LYS A 58 66.38 -48.87 -76.61
CA LYS A 58 65.96 -48.09 -75.43
C LYS A 58 64.87 -47.06 -75.74
N MET A 59 64.85 -46.47 -76.94
CA MET A 59 63.77 -45.56 -77.35
C MET A 59 62.47 -46.32 -77.61
N GLU A 60 62.50 -47.50 -78.22
CA GLU A 60 61.31 -48.32 -78.42
C GLU A 60 60.78 -48.89 -77.10
N ALA A 61 61.67 -49.31 -76.19
CA ALA A 61 61.30 -49.70 -74.83
C ALA A 61 60.68 -48.51 -74.07
N ARG A 62 61.29 -47.32 -74.11
CA ARG A 62 60.72 -46.10 -73.52
C ARG A 62 59.41 -45.67 -74.18
N ALA A 63 59.24 -45.89 -75.48
CA ALA A 63 58.00 -45.58 -76.18
C ALA A 63 56.86 -46.54 -75.79
N ARG A 64 57.16 -47.82 -75.54
CA ARG A 64 56.19 -48.79 -74.99
C ARG A 64 55.86 -48.49 -73.54
N GLU A 65 56.86 -48.26 -72.70
CA GLU A 65 56.67 -47.83 -71.30
C GLU A 65 55.90 -46.51 -71.22
N ALA A 66 56.16 -45.54 -72.10
CA ALA A 66 55.42 -44.28 -72.14
C ALA A 66 53.97 -44.46 -72.58
N ARG A 67 53.68 -45.40 -73.50
CA ARG A 67 52.31 -45.74 -73.91
C ARG A 67 51.57 -46.48 -72.80
N GLU A 68 52.19 -47.44 -72.13
CA GLU A 68 51.61 -48.14 -70.97
C GLU A 68 51.39 -47.20 -69.78
N LEU A 69 52.33 -46.28 -69.53
CA LEU A 69 52.19 -45.25 -68.50
C LEU A 69 51.07 -44.24 -68.88
N ALA A 70 50.93 -43.90 -70.16
CA ALA A 70 49.87 -43.02 -70.63
C ALA A 70 48.49 -43.69 -70.53
N GLU A 71 48.36 -44.97 -70.87
CA GLU A 71 47.13 -45.73 -70.65
C GLU A 71 46.81 -45.89 -69.17
N LYS A 72 47.79 -46.23 -68.34
CA LYS A 72 47.60 -46.31 -66.88
C LYS A 72 47.18 -44.96 -66.29
N LYS A 73 47.80 -43.86 -66.71
CA LYS A 73 47.42 -42.51 -66.30
C LYS A 73 46.04 -42.11 -66.81
N ARG A 74 45.63 -42.57 -68.00
CA ARG A 74 44.29 -42.33 -68.54
C ARG A 74 43.24 -43.10 -67.75
N LEU A 75 43.48 -44.37 -67.43
CA LEU A 75 42.61 -45.19 -66.57
C LEU A 75 42.52 -44.61 -65.15
N GLU A 76 43.64 -44.16 -64.58
CA GLU A 76 43.64 -43.46 -63.28
C GLU A 76 42.89 -42.12 -63.35
N ALA A 77 43.01 -41.37 -64.44
CA ALA A 77 42.29 -40.11 -64.63
C ALA A 77 40.78 -40.34 -64.82
N GLU A 78 40.38 -41.36 -65.57
CA GLU A 78 38.98 -41.77 -65.73
C GLU A 78 38.39 -42.25 -64.40
N ALA A 79 39.13 -43.06 -63.62
CA ALA A 79 38.73 -43.48 -62.27
C ALA A 79 38.60 -42.28 -61.31
N LYS A 80 39.58 -41.38 -61.28
CA LYS A 80 39.51 -40.13 -60.47
C LYS A 80 38.37 -39.22 -60.91
N ARG A 81 38.05 -39.17 -62.20
CA ARG A 81 36.92 -38.38 -62.72
C ARG A 81 35.58 -39.00 -62.31
N GLY A 82 35.48 -40.33 -62.30
CA GLY A 82 34.34 -41.07 -61.76
C GLY A 82 34.14 -40.81 -60.26
N GLU A 83 35.21 -40.89 -59.46
CA GLU A 83 35.17 -40.56 -58.02
C GLU A 83 34.78 -39.11 -57.76
N LEU A 84 35.30 -38.16 -58.54
CA LEU A 84 34.93 -36.74 -58.43
C LEU A 84 33.47 -36.50 -58.82
N GLN A 85 32.95 -37.17 -59.85
CA GLN A 85 31.53 -37.08 -60.22
C GLN A 85 30.64 -37.71 -59.14
N ALA A 86 31.02 -38.85 -58.57
CA ALA A 86 30.31 -39.48 -57.45
C ALA A 86 30.31 -38.58 -56.20
N LYS A 87 31.45 -37.97 -55.86
CA LYS A 87 31.55 -36.98 -54.76
C LYS A 87 30.71 -35.72 -55.04
N LYS A 88 30.70 -35.22 -56.27
CA LYS A 88 29.84 -34.07 -56.63
C LYS A 88 28.36 -34.42 -56.54
N ALA A 89 27.96 -35.61 -57.00
CA ALA A 89 26.58 -36.08 -56.90
C ALA A 89 26.16 -36.24 -55.43
N SER A 90 26.98 -36.86 -54.58
CA SER A 90 26.67 -37.03 -53.15
C SER A 90 26.63 -35.70 -52.40
N THR A 91 27.52 -34.76 -52.73
CA THR A 91 27.51 -33.42 -52.13
C THR A 91 26.26 -32.65 -52.56
N THR A 92 25.83 -32.79 -53.81
CA THR A 92 24.62 -32.13 -54.33
C THR A 92 23.36 -32.70 -53.66
N GLN A 93 23.30 -34.02 -53.45
CA GLN A 93 22.22 -34.67 -52.69
C GLN A 93 22.21 -34.20 -51.23
N MET A 94 23.36 -34.14 -50.56
CA MET A 94 23.47 -33.62 -49.19
C MET A 94 23.02 -32.16 -49.07
N ILE A 95 23.34 -31.32 -50.07
CA ILE A 95 22.90 -29.91 -50.09
C ILE A 95 21.39 -29.83 -50.31
N ALA A 96 20.82 -30.66 -51.19
CA ALA A 96 19.38 -30.72 -51.43
C ALA A 96 18.62 -31.17 -50.18
N GLU A 97 19.07 -32.23 -49.51
CA GLU A 97 18.49 -32.71 -48.24
C GLU A 97 18.66 -31.70 -47.10
N LYS A 98 19.82 -31.05 -46.98
CA LYS A 98 19.99 -29.95 -46.00
C LYS A 98 19.04 -28.79 -46.28
N ARG A 99 18.75 -28.50 -47.55
CA ARG A 99 17.84 -27.41 -47.92
C ARG A 99 16.41 -27.74 -47.52
N THR A 100 15.92 -28.96 -47.77
CA THR A 100 14.57 -29.37 -47.34
C THR A 100 14.44 -29.42 -45.83
N VAL A 101 15.45 -29.92 -45.11
CA VAL A 101 15.46 -29.91 -43.64
C VAL A 101 15.48 -28.50 -43.07
N MET A 102 16.23 -27.57 -43.69
CA MET A 102 16.27 -26.17 -43.27
C MET A 102 14.94 -25.46 -43.55
N GLU A 103 14.25 -25.81 -44.64
CA GLU A 103 12.94 -25.26 -45.01
C GLU A 103 11.85 -25.71 -44.05
N GLN A 104 11.80 -27.02 -43.73
CA GLN A 104 10.91 -27.56 -42.69
C GLN A 104 11.17 -26.94 -41.32
N LYS A 105 12.44 -26.81 -40.91
CA LYS A 105 12.80 -26.13 -39.65
C LYS A 105 12.38 -24.67 -39.65
N ARG A 106 12.38 -23.99 -40.80
CA ARG A 106 11.97 -22.60 -40.92
C ARG A 106 10.46 -22.46 -40.78
N GLU A 107 9.69 -23.35 -41.38
CA GLU A 107 8.23 -23.41 -41.22
C GLU A 107 7.85 -23.71 -39.76
N ASP A 108 8.43 -24.77 -39.16
CA ASP A 108 8.21 -25.10 -37.74
C ASP A 108 8.54 -23.94 -36.80
N PHE A 109 9.62 -23.20 -37.10
CA PHE A 109 10.02 -22.05 -36.32
C PHE A 109 9.06 -20.86 -36.51
N GLN A 110 8.55 -20.65 -37.73
CA GLN A 110 7.54 -19.63 -38.00
C GLN A 110 6.22 -19.95 -37.29
N ASP A 111 5.77 -21.20 -37.32
CA ASP A 111 4.53 -21.64 -36.65
C ASP A 111 4.65 -21.58 -35.12
N LYS A 112 5.80 -22.01 -34.57
CA LYS A 112 6.09 -21.83 -33.13
C LYS A 112 6.12 -20.35 -32.76
N ARG A 113 6.70 -19.49 -33.60
CA ARG A 113 6.74 -18.05 -33.35
C ARG A 113 5.35 -17.44 -33.41
N ALA A 114 4.53 -17.80 -34.41
CA ALA A 114 3.16 -17.32 -34.56
C ALA A 114 2.28 -17.74 -33.38
N SER A 115 2.28 -19.02 -33.02
CA SER A 115 1.51 -19.55 -31.89
C SER A 115 1.93 -18.96 -30.54
N THR A 116 3.24 -18.78 -30.31
CA THR A 116 3.72 -18.12 -29.08
C THR A 116 3.36 -16.64 -29.03
N THR A 117 3.40 -15.92 -30.16
CA THR A 117 2.95 -14.53 -30.20
C THR A 117 1.46 -14.37 -29.94
N GLU A 118 0.61 -15.24 -30.50
CA GLU A 118 -0.84 -15.21 -30.25
C GLU A 118 -1.17 -15.58 -28.79
N ALA A 119 -0.50 -16.60 -28.23
CA ALA A 119 -0.67 -16.97 -26.83
C ALA A 119 -0.21 -15.84 -25.86
N LEU A 120 0.86 -15.12 -26.19
CA LEU A 120 1.33 -13.97 -25.42
C LEU A 120 0.36 -12.79 -25.52
N LYS A 121 -0.22 -12.52 -26.69
CA LYS A 121 -1.27 -11.50 -26.85
C LYS A 121 -2.50 -11.83 -26.02
N GLY A 122 -3.03 -13.06 -26.12
CA GLY A 122 -4.19 -13.49 -25.34
C GLY A 122 -3.96 -13.39 -23.83
N LYS A 123 -2.79 -13.83 -23.33
CA LYS A 123 -2.43 -13.66 -21.90
C LYS A 123 -2.31 -12.19 -21.50
N ARG A 124 -1.78 -11.34 -22.38
CA ARG A 124 -1.65 -9.90 -22.11
C ARG A 124 -3.01 -9.22 -22.02
N GLU A 125 -3.94 -9.55 -22.92
CA GLU A 125 -5.31 -9.07 -22.90
C GLU A 125 -6.06 -9.54 -21.66
N GLU A 126 -5.97 -10.82 -21.31
CA GLU A 126 -6.58 -11.37 -20.09
C GLU A 126 -6.03 -10.68 -18.83
N LEU A 127 -4.72 -10.48 -18.75
CA LEU A 127 -4.09 -9.73 -17.65
C LEU A 127 -4.54 -8.28 -17.62
N GLN A 128 -4.73 -7.64 -18.78
CA GLN A 128 -5.20 -6.26 -18.86
C GLN A 128 -6.65 -6.14 -18.38
N VAL A 129 -7.52 -7.07 -18.78
CA VAL A 129 -8.91 -7.17 -18.31
C VAL A 129 -8.96 -7.42 -16.80
N LYS A 130 -8.20 -8.39 -16.28
CA LYS A 130 -8.13 -8.65 -14.82
C LYS A 130 -7.59 -7.45 -14.04
N ARG A 131 -6.60 -6.72 -14.58
CA ARG A 131 -6.08 -5.50 -13.95
C ARG A 131 -7.11 -4.39 -13.94
N ALA A 132 -7.85 -4.20 -15.04
CA ALA A 132 -8.91 -3.21 -15.11
C ALA A 132 -10.02 -3.52 -14.10
N SER A 133 -10.53 -4.76 -14.10
CA SER A 133 -11.62 -5.18 -13.21
C SER A 133 -11.23 -5.11 -11.73
N THR A 134 -10.00 -5.52 -11.38
CA THR A 134 -9.51 -5.41 -10.00
C THR A 134 -9.31 -3.96 -9.58
N THR A 135 -8.85 -3.09 -10.48
CA THR A 135 -8.70 -1.66 -10.20
C THR A 135 -10.05 -0.99 -9.94
N GLU A 136 -11.07 -1.31 -10.74
CA GLU A 136 -12.44 -0.82 -10.55
C GLU A 136 -13.04 -1.33 -9.24
N ALA A 137 -12.92 -2.63 -8.95
CA ALA A 137 -13.41 -3.20 -7.69
C ALA A 137 -12.71 -2.59 -6.46
N ILE A 138 -11.42 -2.28 -6.54
CA ILE A 138 -10.69 -1.59 -5.47
C ILE A 138 -11.18 -0.15 -5.32
N LYS A 139 -11.44 0.57 -6.42
CA LYS A 139 -12.00 1.93 -6.37
C LYS A 139 -13.38 1.94 -5.71
N GLN A 140 -14.28 1.06 -6.14
CA GLN A 140 -15.62 0.91 -5.55
C GLN A 140 -15.55 0.59 -4.06
N LYS A 141 -14.75 -0.40 -3.66
CA LYS A 141 -14.57 -0.72 -2.23
C LYS A 141 -13.99 0.46 -1.44
N ARG A 142 -13.07 1.23 -2.01
CA ARG A 142 -12.51 2.42 -1.35
C ARG A 142 -13.57 3.51 -1.16
N GLU A 143 -14.42 3.72 -2.15
CA GLU A 143 -15.54 4.68 -2.07
C GLU A 143 -16.59 4.23 -1.04
N GLU A 144 -16.99 2.95 -1.06
CA GLU A 144 -17.90 2.38 -0.06
C GLU A 144 -17.35 2.49 1.36
N VAL A 145 -16.09 2.09 1.57
CA VAL A 145 -15.44 2.20 2.88
C VAL A 145 -15.36 3.66 3.32
N ARG A 146 -15.07 4.58 2.40
CA ARG A 146 -15.01 6.01 2.71
C ARG A 146 -16.38 6.53 3.15
N ASN A 147 -17.44 6.25 2.40
CA ASN A 147 -18.80 6.69 2.73
C ASN A 147 -19.26 6.11 4.08
N ASN A 148 -19.03 4.81 4.30
CA ASN A 148 -19.36 4.14 5.56
C ASN A 148 -18.58 4.74 6.75
N LEU A 149 -17.33 5.16 6.56
CA LEU A 149 -16.54 5.81 7.60
C LEU A 149 -17.02 7.23 7.87
N GLU A 150 -17.44 7.97 6.85
CA GLU A 150 -17.99 9.31 7.00
C GLU A 150 -19.32 9.26 7.76
N GLU A 151 -20.23 8.34 7.43
CA GLU A 151 -21.49 8.13 8.17
C GLU A 151 -21.27 7.74 9.63
N LYS A 152 -20.40 6.75 9.90
CA LYS A 152 -20.07 6.35 11.28
C LYS A 152 -19.47 7.48 12.09
N ARG A 153 -18.63 8.34 11.47
CA ARG A 153 -18.07 9.50 12.16
C ARG A 153 -19.17 10.49 12.55
N LYS A 154 -20.13 10.76 11.66
CA LYS A 154 -21.28 11.62 11.96
C LYS A 154 -22.10 11.07 13.12
N GLU A 155 -22.43 9.78 13.08
CA GLU A 155 -23.16 9.10 14.14
C GLU A 155 -22.46 9.21 15.51
N ILE A 156 -21.15 8.95 15.55
CA ILE A 156 -20.37 9.05 16.80
C ILE A 156 -20.38 10.48 17.36
N ILE A 157 -20.25 11.49 16.48
CA ILE A 157 -20.23 12.90 16.89
C ILE A 157 -21.59 13.33 17.44
N LEU A 158 -22.69 12.98 16.77
CA LEU A 158 -24.04 13.29 17.23
C LEU A 158 -24.37 12.58 18.53
N ALA A 159 -24.04 11.28 18.62
CA ALA A 159 -24.21 10.52 19.86
C ALA A 159 -23.41 11.13 21.02
N HIS A 160 -22.23 11.70 20.74
CA HIS A 160 -21.46 12.39 21.75
C HIS A 160 -22.10 13.71 22.20
N ALA A 161 -22.60 14.53 21.26
CA ALA A 161 -23.31 15.77 21.56
C ALA A 161 -24.56 15.52 22.42
N ASN A 162 -25.38 14.54 22.05
CA ASN A 162 -26.59 14.17 22.79
C ASN A 162 -26.26 13.72 24.22
N ARG A 163 -25.20 12.91 24.41
CA ARG A 163 -24.74 12.53 25.75
C ARG A 163 -24.26 13.72 26.59
N MET A 164 -23.71 14.76 25.96
CA MET A 164 -23.33 15.98 26.68
C MET A 164 -24.56 16.78 27.09
N GLU A 165 -25.51 16.97 26.18
CA GLU A 165 -26.80 17.63 26.46
C GLU A 165 -27.53 16.94 27.62
N GLU A 166 -27.66 15.61 27.59
CA GLU A 166 -28.25 14.83 28.68
C GLU A 166 -27.54 15.06 30.03
N ARG A 167 -26.20 15.14 30.03
CA ARG A 167 -25.41 15.40 31.24
C ARG A 167 -25.58 16.82 31.75
N PHE A 168 -25.70 17.80 30.86
CA PHE A 168 -25.96 19.18 31.25
C PHE A 168 -27.36 19.33 31.84
N ASN A 169 -28.38 18.79 31.19
CA ASN A 169 -29.74 18.78 31.71
C ASN A 169 -29.84 18.08 33.07
N ALA A 170 -29.20 16.91 33.22
CA ALA A 170 -29.15 16.23 34.51
C ALA A 170 -28.41 17.04 35.61
N ALA A 171 -27.47 17.89 35.24
CA ALA A 171 -26.80 18.78 36.18
C ALA A 171 -27.69 19.97 36.56
N PHE A 172 -28.39 20.57 35.60
CA PHE A 172 -29.39 21.62 35.86
C PHE A 172 -30.51 21.12 36.78
N ASP A 173 -31.02 19.91 36.56
CA ASP A 173 -32.02 19.30 37.45
C ASP A 173 -31.52 19.12 38.90
N ARG A 174 -30.21 18.89 39.08
CA ARG A 174 -29.60 18.83 40.43
C ARG A 174 -29.49 20.21 41.05
N PHE A 175 -29.19 21.23 40.26
CA PHE A 175 -29.15 22.61 40.74
C PHE A 175 -30.53 23.12 41.14
N ASP A 176 -31.58 22.79 40.39
CA ASP A 176 -32.96 23.12 40.78
C ASP A 176 -33.34 22.50 42.13
N LYS A 177 -33.06 21.21 42.33
CA LYS A 177 -33.29 20.55 43.62
C LYS A 177 -32.50 21.16 44.78
N LEU A 178 -31.33 21.72 44.50
CA LEU A 178 -30.54 22.44 45.51
C LEU A 178 -31.15 23.81 45.80
N ALA A 179 -31.61 24.53 44.79
CA ALA A 179 -32.33 25.79 44.94
C ALA A 179 -33.59 25.60 45.80
N ASP A 180 -34.42 24.60 45.47
CA ASP A 180 -35.64 24.26 46.23
C ASP A 180 -35.31 23.97 47.70
N ARG A 181 -34.26 23.18 47.97
CA ARG A 181 -33.84 22.87 49.35
C ARG A 181 -33.36 24.11 50.10
N ILE A 182 -32.68 25.03 49.43
CA ILE A 182 -32.22 26.28 50.05
C ILE A 182 -33.43 27.16 50.38
N GLU A 183 -34.39 27.30 49.46
CA GLU A 183 -35.64 28.04 49.69
C GLU A 183 -36.46 27.45 50.85
N GLU A 184 -36.64 26.13 50.90
CA GLU A 184 -37.31 25.47 52.02
C GLU A 184 -36.64 25.78 53.37
N ARG A 185 -35.30 25.85 53.39
CA ARG A 185 -34.54 26.20 54.61
C ARG A 185 -34.70 27.68 54.95
N LEU A 186 -34.71 28.58 53.97
CA LEU A 186 -34.97 30.00 54.18
C LEU A 186 -36.34 30.23 54.82
N ILE A 187 -37.39 29.57 54.29
CA ILE A 187 -38.74 29.63 54.84
C ILE A 187 -38.77 29.16 56.31
N LYS A 188 -38.07 28.06 56.62
CA LYS A 188 -37.97 27.55 58.00
C LYS A 188 -37.24 28.52 58.93
N LEU A 189 -36.17 29.17 58.46
CA LEU A 189 -35.41 30.15 59.25
C LEU A 189 -36.23 31.42 59.53
N GLU A 190 -36.95 31.93 58.53
CA GLU A 190 -37.84 33.09 58.68
C GLU A 190 -38.99 32.82 59.66
N ALA A 191 -39.54 31.60 59.63
CA ALA A 191 -40.55 31.16 60.58
C ALA A 191 -39.99 31.05 62.01
N ALA A 192 -38.76 30.57 62.17
CA ALA A 192 -38.12 30.41 63.47
C ALA A 192 -37.68 31.75 64.08
N ASN A 193 -37.16 32.68 63.29
CA ASN A 193 -36.69 33.98 63.77
C ASN A 193 -36.95 35.08 62.74
N LYS A 194 -37.96 35.92 63.03
CA LYS A 194 -38.41 37.03 62.19
C LYS A 194 -37.36 38.12 61.96
N ASN A 195 -36.28 38.14 62.75
CA ASN A 195 -35.21 39.14 62.64
C ASN A 195 -34.02 38.68 61.79
N ILE A 196 -34.01 37.43 61.29
CA ILE A 196 -32.95 36.94 60.39
C ILE A 196 -33.08 37.64 59.03
N GLN A 197 -31.96 38.17 58.52
CA GLN A 197 -31.91 38.75 57.18
C GLN A 197 -31.71 37.67 56.13
N THR A 198 -32.77 37.32 55.40
CA THR A 198 -32.74 36.30 54.33
C THR A 198 -32.83 36.87 52.92
N ALA A 199 -33.07 38.17 52.77
CA ALA A 199 -33.30 38.82 51.47
C ALA A 199 -32.17 38.60 50.45
N THR A 200 -30.91 38.68 50.90
CA THR A 200 -29.75 38.44 50.04
C THR A 200 -29.70 37.00 49.53
N ALA A 201 -30.02 36.03 50.39
CA ALA A 201 -30.02 34.62 50.03
C ALA A 201 -31.11 34.29 49.01
N HIS A 202 -32.34 34.83 49.18
CA HIS A 202 -33.40 34.72 48.17
C HIS A 202 -32.97 35.26 46.82
N SER A 203 -32.40 36.48 46.78
CA SER A 203 -31.95 37.08 45.52
C SER A 203 -30.85 36.25 44.84
N LEU A 204 -29.95 35.63 45.60
CA LEU A 204 -28.92 34.75 45.03
C LEU A 204 -29.51 33.45 44.47
N VAL A 205 -30.55 32.88 45.11
CA VAL A 205 -31.27 31.72 44.58
C VAL A 205 -32.02 32.08 43.30
N ASP A 206 -32.71 33.22 43.26
CA ASP A 206 -33.40 33.71 42.06
C ASP A 206 -32.43 33.88 40.88
N GLN A 207 -31.28 34.49 41.14
CA GLN A 207 -30.22 34.63 40.13
C GLN A 207 -29.67 33.27 39.68
N ALA A 208 -29.55 32.30 40.60
CA ALA A 208 -29.13 30.95 40.24
C ALA A 208 -30.16 30.28 39.33
N ARG A 209 -31.46 30.40 39.62
CA ARG A 209 -32.55 29.88 38.77
C ARG A 209 -32.52 30.49 37.37
N LEU A 210 -32.31 31.82 37.26
CA LEU A 210 -32.14 32.48 35.96
C LEU A 210 -30.95 31.90 35.16
N LYS A 211 -29.83 31.62 35.83
CA LYS A 211 -28.67 30.99 35.19
C LYS A 211 -28.91 29.53 34.83
N ILE A 212 -29.69 28.79 35.60
CA ILE A 212 -30.09 27.43 35.25
C ILE A 212 -30.90 27.44 33.95
N GLU A 213 -31.88 28.33 33.83
CA GLU A 213 -32.71 28.45 32.62
C GLU A 213 -31.90 28.89 31.39
N GLU A 214 -31.03 29.90 31.54
CA GLU A 214 -30.08 30.32 30.49
C GLU A 214 -29.22 29.13 30.02
N GLY A 215 -28.73 28.33 30.97
CA GLY A 215 -27.94 27.15 30.67
C GLY A 215 -28.71 26.05 29.94
N ARG A 216 -29.99 25.85 30.27
CA ARG A 216 -30.87 24.90 29.56
C ARG A 216 -31.08 25.32 28.12
N LEU A 217 -31.37 26.60 27.87
CA LEU A 217 -31.54 27.16 26.53
C LEU A 217 -30.27 26.95 25.68
N LEU A 218 -29.10 27.33 26.20
CA LEU A 218 -27.83 27.13 25.51
C LEU A 218 -27.53 25.64 25.26
N SER A 219 -27.91 24.75 26.19
CA SER A 219 -27.67 23.31 26.02
C SER A 219 -28.55 22.69 24.93
N ALA A 220 -29.77 23.19 24.74
CA ALA A 220 -30.69 22.71 23.71
C ALA A 220 -30.22 23.09 22.29
N GLU A 221 -29.45 24.16 22.16
CA GLU A 221 -28.87 24.61 20.89
C GLU A 221 -27.64 23.77 20.48
N LEU A 222 -27.05 23.01 21.41
CA LEU A 222 -25.78 22.30 21.19
C LEU A 222 -25.86 21.23 20.09
N SER A 223 -26.93 20.44 20.07
CA SER A 223 -27.11 19.37 19.08
C SER A 223 -27.27 19.96 17.66
N ALA A 224 -28.03 21.04 17.53
CA ALA A 224 -28.18 21.78 16.27
C ALA A 224 -26.84 22.36 15.77
N GLU A 225 -26.04 22.96 16.66
CA GLU A 225 -24.75 23.54 16.30
C GLU A 225 -23.75 22.47 15.82
N VAL A 226 -23.79 21.28 16.44
CA VAL A 226 -22.98 20.13 16.03
C VAL A 226 -23.45 19.56 14.68
N GLU A 227 -24.75 19.49 14.43
CA GLU A 227 -25.30 19.08 13.13
C GLU A 227 -24.87 20.03 12.01
N LEU A 228 -24.94 21.34 12.24
CA LEU A 228 -24.46 22.34 11.31
C LEU A 228 -22.94 22.18 11.05
N ALA A 229 -22.16 21.89 12.09
CA ALA A 229 -20.72 21.68 11.96
C ALA A 229 -20.36 20.45 11.11
N ILE A 230 -21.19 19.40 11.12
CA ILE A 230 -20.99 18.19 10.33
C ILE A 230 -21.17 18.43 8.83
N VAL A 231 -22.06 19.35 8.45
CA VAL A 231 -22.40 19.64 7.04
C VAL A 231 -21.59 20.81 6.47
N SER A 232 -20.86 21.53 7.33
CA SER A 232 -20.01 22.66 6.95
C SER A 232 -18.91 22.29 5.94
N GLU A 233 -18.63 23.22 5.02
CA GLU A 233 -17.51 23.13 4.08
C GLU A 233 -16.14 23.18 4.79
N ASP A 234 -16.08 23.84 5.94
CA ASP A 234 -14.93 23.82 6.86
C ASP A 234 -15.36 23.22 8.21
N PRO A 235 -15.29 21.89 8.36
CA PRO A 235 -15.66 21.23 9.61
C PRO A 235 -14.82 21.70 10.79
N LYS A 236 -13.56 22.06 10.56
CA LYS A 236 -12.64 22.40 11.64
C LYS A 236 -13.06 23.71 12.31
N ALA A 237 -13.32 24.73 11.50
CA ALA A 237 -13.81 26.01 12.01
C ALA A 237 -15.20 25.86 12.66
N ALA A 238 -16.10 25.07 12.07
CA ALA A 238 -17.44 24.88 12.63
C ALA A 238 -17.42 24.12 13.97
N PHE A 239 -16.56 23.11 14.14
CA PHE A 239 -16.39 22.44 15.43
C PHE A 239 -15.78 23.34 16.51
N ASP A 240 -15.02 24.37 16.15
CA ASP A 240 -14.56 25.36 17.13
C ASP A 240 -15.72 26.20 17.68
N GLY A 241 -16.73 26.49 16.86
CA GLY A 241 -18.00 27.10 17.29
C GLY A 241 -18.75 26.21 18.30
N ALA A 242 -18.95 24.93 17.96
CA ALA A 242 -19.59 23.97 18.88
C ALA A 242 -18.84 23.83 20.22
N ARG A 243 -17.50 23.86 20.20
CA ARG A 243 -16.68 23.90 21.43
C ARG A 243 -16.90 25.18 22.23
N GLY A 244 -17.05 26.31 21.55
CA GLY A 244 -17.43 27.59 22.16
C GLY A 244 -18.73 27.46 22.95
N ALA A 245 -19.78 26.96 22.31
CA ALA A 245 -21.10 26.73 22.94
C ALA A 245 -21.00 25.82 24.17
N ILE A 246 -20.25 24.70 24.09
CA ILE A 246 -20.01 23.81 25.24
C ILE A 246 -19.38 24.57 26.41
N ASN A 247 -18.36 25.38 26.14
CA ASN A 247 -17.68 26.14 27.18
C ASN A 247 -18.57 27.22 27.80
N GLU A 248 -19.47 27.80 27.01
CA GLU A 248 -20.48 28.75 27.48
C GLU A 248 -21.45 28.10 28.46
N VAL A 249 -22.03 26.94 28.10
CA VAL A 249 -22.88 26.14 29.00
C VAL A 249 -22.15 25.82 30.31
N ILE A 250 -20.89 25.38 30.23
CA ILE A 250 -20.06 25.10 31.41
C ILE A 250 -19.85 26.37 32.27
N GLY A 251 -19.63 27.53 31.64
CA GLY A 251 -19.48 28.81 32.31
C GLY A 251 -20.74 29.22 33.09
N VAL A 252 -21.91 29.06 32.46
CA VAL A 252 -23.22 29.31 33.07
C VAL A 252 -23.46 28.35 34.23
N MET A 253 -23.19 27.06 34.07
CA MET A 253 -23.28 26.06 35.16
C MET A 253 -22.43 26.42 36.37
N LYS A 254 -21.16 26.81 36.16
CA LYS A 254 -20.26 27.24 37.24
C LYS A 254 -20.80 28.48 37.96
N THR A 255 -21.40 29.39 37.22
CA THR A 255 -22.00 30.61 37.77
C THR A 255 -23.22 30.29 38.62
N ALA A 256 -24.14 29.43 38.14
CA ALA A 256 -25.28 28.95 38.91
C ALA A 256 -24.84 28.25 40.21
N GLN A 257 -23.86 27.34 40.12
CA GLN A 257 -23.30 26.66 41.29
C GLN A 257 -22.71 27.66 42.30
N LYS A 258 -21.96 28.66 41.83
CA LYS A 258 -21.36 29.68 42.71
C LYS A 258 -22.45 30.48 43.43
N LEU A 259 -23.51 30.90 42.74
CA LEU A 259 -24.63 31.64 43.33
C LEU A 259 -25.32 30.83 44.44
N LEU A 260 -25.58 29.53 44.21
CA LEU A 260 -26.15 28.65 45.24
C LEU A 260 -25.22 28.51 46.46
N VAL A 261 -23.91 28.39 46.24
CA VAL A 261 -22.91 28.33 47.32
C VAL A 261 -22.88 29.64 48.11
N ASP A 262 -22.91 30.79 47.43
CA ASP A 262 -22.89 32.09 48.07
C ASP A 262 -24.22 32.38 48.81
N ALA A 263 -25.35 31.84 48.33
CA ALA A 263 -26.62 31.86 49.06
C ALA A 263 -26.49 31.11 50.40
N VAL A 264 -25.90 29.91 50.40
CA VAL A 264 -25.64 29.14 51.63
C VAL A 264 -24.69 29.89 52.58
N LYS A 265 -23.64 30.54 52.07
CA LYS A 265 -22.75 31.37 52.91
C LYS A 265 -23.48 32.57 53.51
N SER A 266 -24.35 33.23 52.74
CA SER A 266 -25.18 34.33 53.23
C SER A 266 -26.10 33.88 54.36
N ILE A 267 -26.66 32.67 54.28
CA ILE A 267 -27.48 32.11 55.36
C ILE A 267 -26.63 31.91 56.62
N LYS A 268 -25.46 31.26 56.47
CA LYS A 268 -24.55 30.97 57.59
C LYS A 268 -24.06 32.23 58.30
N ALA A 269 -23.73 33.28 57.56
CA ALA A 269 -23.25 34.53 58.13
C ALA A 269 -24.31 35.26 58.99
N ASN A 270 -25.60 34.98 58.75
CA ASN A 270 -26.72 35.63 59.42
C ASN A 270 -27.34 34.78 60.54
N THR A 271 -26.89 33.54 60.72
CA THR A 271 -27.25 32.66 61.84
C THR A 271 -26.18 32.74 62.92
N PRO A 272 -26.48 33.19 64.15
CA PRO A 272 -25.50 33.21 65.23
C PRO A 272 -24.99 31.79 65.57
N ASP A 273 -23.68 31.65 65.81
CA ASP A 273 -22.96 30.41 66.15
C ASP A 273 -23.55 29.64 67.35
N GLU A 274 -24.38 30.27 68.18
CA GLU A 274 -25.00 29.64 69.36
C GLU A 274 -26.01 28.52 69.02
N LEU A 275 -26.36 28.32 67.75
CA LEU A 275 -27.19 27.19 67.31
C LEU A 275 -26.40 26.02 66.71
N GLU A 276 -25.06 26.07 66.64
CA GLU A 276 -24.23 24.99 66.06
C GLU A 276 -23.68 23.97 67.09
N ASN A 277 -23.99 24.06 68.39
CA ASN A 277 -23.27 23.27 69.43
C ASN A 277 -24.00 22.11 70.13
N ASP A 278 -25.25 21.72 69.79
CA ASP A 278 -25.97 20.74 70.63
C ASP A 278 -26.27 19.35 70.04
N ASP A 279 -25.86 18.98 68.82
CA ASP A 279 -26.24 17.67 68.23
C ASP A 279 -25.12 16.90 67.48
N ASP A 280 -23.87 17.00 67.96
CA ASP A 280 -22.78 16.08 67.56
C ASP A 280 -22.75 14.79 68.42
N ASP A 281 -23.91 14.25 68.77
CA ASP A 281 -24.07 12.84 69.19
C ASP A 281 -24.79 12.03 68.09
N ASN A 282 -24.33 12.20 66.84
CA ASN A 282 -24.76 11.34 65.75
C ASN A 282 -23.95 10.03 65.80
N GLY A 283 -24.53 9.07 66.52
CA GLY A 283 -24.10 7.70 66.63
C GLY A 283 -23.58 7.11 65.31
N SER A 284 -22.27 6.83 65.33
CA SER A 284 -21.60 5.87 64.47
C SER A 284 -22.28 4.49 64.62
N THR A 285 -23.38 4.28 63.91
CA THR A 285 -23.96 2.96 63.68
C THR A 285 -23.19 2.31 62.55
N ALA A 286 -22.06 1.72 62.92
CA ALA A 286 -21.32 0.78 62.09
C ALA A 286 -22.29 -0.31 61.59
N THR A 287 -22.69 -0.22 60.33
CA THR A 287 -23.49 -1.26 59.68
C THR A 287 -22.54 -2.39 59.32
N THR A 288 -22.49 -3.42 60.16
CA THR A 288 -21.78 -4.67 59.91
C THR A 288 -22.47 -5.42 58.77
N THR A 289 -21.94 -5.26 57.56
CA THR A 289 -22.32 -6.06 56.38
C THR A 289 -21.96 -7.52 56.63
N THR A 290 -22.97 -8.35 56.93
CA THR A 290 -22.81 -9.80 56.99
C THR A 290 -22.92 -10.35 55.58
N ALA A 291 -21.82 -10.88 55.04
CA ALA A 291 -21.80 -11.54 53.75
C ALA A 291 -22.51 -12.91 53.83
N THR A 292 -23.65 -13.04 53.17
CA THR A 292 -24.30 -14.33 52.92
C THR A 292 -23.76 -14.90 51.60
N THR A 293 -22.80 -15.81 51.69
CA THR A 293 -22.34 -16.65 50.59
C THR A 293 -23.36 -17.77 50.35
N THR A 294 -24.11 -17.70 49.26
CA THR A 294 -24.96 -18.81 48.80
C THR A 294 -24.20 -19.61 47.74
N ALA A 295 -23.91 -20.86 48.06
CA ALA A 295 -23.38 -21.85 47.12
C ALA A 295 -24.54 -22.59 46.46
N GLN A 296 -24.60 -22.57 45.13
CA GLN A 296 -25.17 -23.62 44.26
C GLN A 296 -24.38 -23.66 42.96
#